data_AF-M3FU01-F1
#
_entry.id   AF-M3FU01-F1
#
_cell.length_a   1.000
_cell.length_b   1.000
_cell.length_c   1.000
_cell.angle_alpha   90.00
_cell.angle_beta   90.00
_cell.angle_gamma   90.00
#
_symmetry.space_group_name_H-M   'P 1'
#
loop_
_entity.id
_entity.type
_entity.pdbx_description
1 polymer ?
#
loop_
_entity_poly.entity_id
_entity_poly.type
_entity_poly.pdbx_seq_one_letter_code
_entity_poly.pdbx_strand_id
1 'polypeptide(L)' 'MASDIGAVEAVVSGAGAVDDGLVAELVARAQAGGVKLTGEGGLLQQLTKRVLESALEGELTRSSGARAR' A
#
# COMPACT_ATOMS: atom_id res chain seq x y z
N MET A 1 15.11 -25.90 -29.54
CA MET A 1 15.83 -25.02 -28.61
C MET A 1 14.88 -23.87 -28.30
N ALA A 2 13.94 -24.05 -27.36
CA ALA A 2 14.11 -23.73 -25.94
C ALA A 2 14.72 -22.33 -25.80
N SER A 3 13.86 -21.30 -25.82
CA SER A 3 13.34 -20.64 -24.61
C SER A 3 14.35 -19.66 -24.06
N ASP A 4 14.08 -18.36 -24.25
CA ASP A 4 14.45 -17.33 -23.28
C ASP A 4 13.64 -16.04 -23.54
N ILE A 5 12.33 -16.10 -23.29
CA ILE A 5 11.56 -14.88 -22.95
C ILE A 5 11.30 -14.99 -21.45
N GLY A 6 12.37 -14.81 -20.70
CA GLY A 6 12.42 -14.92 -19.24
C GLY A 6 13.10 -13.73 -18.62
N ALA A 7 12.74 -12.52 -19.04
CA ALA A 7 13.21 -11.29 -18.41
C ALA A 7 12.11 -10.22 -18.43
N VAL A 8 10.91 -10.57 -17.96
CA VAL A 8 10.04 -9.58 -17.31
C VAL A 8 10.52 -9.45 -15.87
N GLU A 9 11.78 -9.04 -15.71
CA GLU A 9 12.37 -8.68 -14.43
C GLU A 9 11.63 -7.45 -13.90
N ALA A 10 10.63 -7.73 -13.06
CA ALA A 10 10.28 -6.96 -11.89
C ALA A 10 10.48 -5.44 -12.04
N VAL A 11 9.74 -4.81 -12.95
CA VAL A 11 9.32 -3.45 -12.65
C VAL A 11 8.54 -3.56 -11.34
N VAL A 12 9.00 -2.87 -10.31
CA VAL A 12 8.26 -2.67 -9.06
C VAL A 12 6.99 -1.92 -9.44
N SER A 13 5.99 -2.66 -9.93
CA SER A 13 4.73 -2.09 -10.37
C SER A 13 3.88 -1.94 -9.13
N GLY A 14 4.00 -0.79 -8.48
CA GLY A 14 3.05 -0.35 -7.45
C GLY A 14 1.61 -0.25 -7.96
N ALA A 15 1.38 -0.46 -9.27
CA ALA A 15 0.09 -0.41 -9.94
C ALA A 15 -0.94 -1.47 -9.48
N GLY A 16 -0.59 -2.35 -8.53
CA GLY A 16 -1.51 -3.32 -7.93
C GLY A 16 -1.59 -3.30 -6.41
N ALA A 17 -0.93 -2.37 -5.72
CA ALA A 17 -0.94 -2.34 -4.25
C ALA A 17 -2.28 -1.85 -3.68
N VAL A 18 -3.02 -1.08 -4.47
CA VAL A 18 -4.35 -0.57 -4.15
C VAL A 18 -5.23 -0.87 -5.36
N ASP A 19 -6.12 -1.85 -5.22
CA ASP A 19 -7.10 -2.20 -6.25
C ASP A 19 -8.41 -1.42 -6.09
N ASP A 20 -9.21 -1.40 -7.15
CA ASP A 20 -10.48 -0.66 -7.20
C ASP A 20 -11.50 -1.15 -6.14
N GLY A 21 -11.46 -2.43 -5.78
CA GLY A 21 -12.33 -3.01 -4.75
C GLY A 21 -11.99 -2.46 -3.37
N LEU A 22 -10.70 -2.41 -3.02
CA LEU A 22 -10.21 -1.80 -1.79
C LEU A 22 -10.57 -0.31 -1.73
N VAL A 23 -10.43 0.43 -2.84
CA VAL A 23 -10.82 1.85 -2.90
C VAL A 23 -12.32 2.01 -2.62
N ALA A 24 -13.17 1.18 -3.26
CA ALA A 24 -14.61 1.22 -3.06
C ALA A 24 -15.00 0.92 -1.59
N GLU A 25 -14.36 -0.06 -0.97
CA GLU A 25 -14.58 -0.41 0.44
C GLU A 25 -14.20 0.73 1.39
N LEU A 26 -13.04 1.36 1.18
CA LEU A 26 -12.58 2.49 2.00
C LEU A 26 -13.50 3.70 1.87
N VAL A 27 -13.96 4.01 0.66
CA VAL A 27 -14.93 5.08 0.40
C VAL A 27 -16.26 4.77 1.08
N ALA A 28 -16.79 3.56 0.93
CA ALA A 28 -18.06 3.16 1.54
C ALA A 28 -18.02 3.27 3.07
N ARG A 29 -16.92 2.86 3.70
CA ARG A 29 -16.71 2.99 5.15
C ARG A 29 -16.63 4.44 5.61
N ALA A 30 -15.89 5.29 4.88
CA ALA A 30 -15.79 6.70 5.20
C ALA A 30 -17.17 7.37 5.15
N GLN A 31 -17.95 7.09 4.11
CA GLN A 31 -19.31 7.62 3.95
C GLN A 31 -20.25 7.12 5.05
N ALA A 32 -20.19 5.82 5.40
CA ALA A 32 -20.97 5.27 6.51
C ALA A 32 -20.61 5.88 7.87
N GLY A 33 -19.34 6.26 8.06
CA GLY A 33 -18.86 6.94 9.26
C GLY A 33 -19.00 8.46 9.26
N GLY A 34 -19.56 9.06 8.19
CA GLY A 34 -19.67 10.52 8.05
C GLY A 34 -18.31 11.23 7.87
N VAL A 35 -17.27 10.50 7.50
CA VAL A 35 -15.91 11.01 7.28
C VAL A 35 -15.79 11.52 5.85
N LYS A 36 -15.28 12.75 5.70
CA LYS A 36 -15.01 13.33 4.38
C LYS A 36 -13.92 12.54 3.66
N LEU A 37 -14.00 12.44 2.34
CA LEU A 37 -12.96 11.76 1.55
C LEU A 37 -11.65 12.54 1.50
N THR A 38 -11.74 13.87 1.47
CA THR A 38 -10.61 14.81 1.37
C THR A 38 -10.72 15.90 2.45
N GLY A 39 -9.63 16.68 2.61
CA GLY A 39 -9.54 17.75 3.60
C GLY A 39 -9.06 17.27 4.97
N GLU A 40 -9.01 18.19 5.93
CA GLU A 40 -8.58 17.91 7.30
C GLU A 40 -9.52 16.91 7.98
N GLY A 41 -8.95 15.90 8.62
CA GLY A 41 -9.66 14.75 9.19
C GLY A 41 -10.21 13.77 8.16
N GLY A 42 -10.00 13.98 6.86
CA GLY A 42 -10.54 13.15 5.80
C GLY A 42 -9.83 11.81 5.61
N LEU A 43 -10.47 10.88 4.90
CA LEU A 43 -9.98 9.52 4.64
C LEU A 43 -8.58 9.52 4.05
N LEU A 44 -8.31 10.33 3.02
CA LEU A 44 -6.98 10.38 2.39
C LEU A 44 -5.89 10.87 3.35
N GLN A 45 -6.20 11.82 4.22
CA GLN A 45 -5.23 12.31 5.21
C GLN A 45 -4.89 11.22 6.23
N GLN A 46 -5.91 10.53 6.73
CA GLN A 46 -5.74 9.41 7.67
C GLN A 46 -4.97 8.26 7.04
N LEU A 47 -5.29 7.91 5.78
CA LEU A 47 -4.59 6.86 5.04
C LEU A 47 -3.11 7.23 4.82
N THR A 48 -2.83 8.46 4.39
CA THR A 48 -1.46 8.94 4.18
C THR A 48 -0.66 8.90 5.48
N LYS A 49 -1.25 9.39 6.59
CA LYS A 49 -0.62 9.34 7.91
C LYS A 49 -0.25 7.90 8.29
N ARG A 50 -1.19 6.97 8.14
CA ARG A 50 -0.98 5.57 8.51
C ARG A 50 0.05 4.87 7.62
N VAL A 51 0.09 5.18 6.32
CA VAL A 51 1.13 4.68 5.41
C VAL A 51 2.51 5.19 5.82
N LEU A 52 2.63 6.48 6.16
CA LEU A 52 3.88 7.05 6.66
C LEU A 52 4.31 6.40 7.98
N GLU A 53 3.42 6.30 8.97
CA GLU A 53 3.69 5.63 10.25
C GLU A 53 4.10 4.16 10.03
N SER A 54 3.42 3.44 9.14
CA SER A 54 3.75 2.05 8.80
C SER A 54 5.10 1.91 8.09
N ALA A 55 5.50 2.90 7.28
CA ALA A 55 6.82 2.92 6.65
C ALA A 55 7.92 3.11 7.70
N LEU A 56 7.68 3.97 8.69
CA LEU A 56 8.59 4.17 9.82
C LEU A 56 8.68 2.93 10.73
N GLU A 57 7.55 2.26 11.02
CA GLU A 57 7.53 1.00 11.78
C GLU A 57 8.13 -0.18 10.98
N GLY A 58 7.95 -0.16 9.66
CA GLY A 58 8.51 -1.14 8.73
C GLY A 58 10.04 -1.08 8.64
N GLU A 59 10.65 0.11 8.74
CA GLU A 59 12.10 0.27 8.90
C GLU A 59 12.61 -0.38 10.20
N LEU A 60 11.87 -0.27 11.31
CA LEU A 60 12.22 -0.88 12.60
C LEU A 60 11.99 -2.40 12.62
N THR A 61 10.97 -2.90 11.92
CA THR A 61 10.66 -4.34 11.86
C THR A 61 11.54 -5.09 10.85
N ARG A 62 11.94 -4.45 9.73
CA ARG A 62 12.86 -5.02 8.72
C ARG A 62 14.25 -5.34 9.26
N SER A 63 14.66 -4.70 10.37
CA SER A 63 15.92 -5.02 11.07
C SER A 63 15.99 -6.45 11.61
N SER A 64 14.87 -7.18 11.73
CA SER A 64 14.86 -8.57 12.18
C SER A 64 14.87 -9.63 11.06
N GLY A 65 14.87 -9.21 9.79
CA GLY A 65 14.73 -10.10 8.62
C GLY A 65 16.00 -10.41 7.83
N ALA A 66 17.16 -9.88 8.20
CA ALA A 66 18.43 -10.19 7.52
C ALA A 66 19.27 -11.19 8.33
N ARG A 67 18.79 -12.43 8.42
CA ARG A 67 19.65 -13.60 8.66
C ARG A 67 19.32 -14.67 7.63
N ALA A 68 20.04 -14.63 6.51
CA ALA A 68 20.19 -15.75 5.61
C ALA A 68 21.69 -15.93 5.31
N ARG A 69 22.31 -16.75 6.16
CA ARG A 69 23.60 -17.45 6.04
C ARG A 69 24.88 -16.63 5.97
#